data_AF-A0A6P0Q5M2-F1
#
_entry.id   AF-A0A6P0Q5M2-F1
#
_cell.length_a   1.000
_cell.length_b   1.000
_cell.length_c   1.000
_cell.angle_alpha   90.00
_cell.angle_beta   90.00
_cell.angle_gamma   90.00
#
_symmetry.space_group_name_H-M   'P 1'
#
loop_
_entity.id
_entity.type
_entity.pdbx_description
1 polymer ?
#
loop_
_entity_poly.entity_id
_entity_poly.type
_entity_poly.pdbx_seq_one_letter_code
_entity_poly.pdbx_strand_id
1 'polypeptide(L)'
;MCFTLSQASVLGAGLKCSEYVHTDDTGARHSGKNGYCTVIGNEWFTFFASTPRKTRRNFLSVLQGNAPIYVLNQDAHQYLASYQLADKHMNRLSFGSTVLGNSPEQWQDYLESIGIVQTK
;
A
#
# COMPACT_ATOMS: atom_id res chain seq x y z
N MET A 1 30.92 5.30 -7.78
CA MET A 1 30.15 6.40 -7.15
C MET A 1 28.86 6.56 -7.95
N CYS A 2 27.73 6.02 -7.48
CA CYS A 2 26.49 5.95 -8.26
C CYS A 2 25.41 6.78 -7.57
N PHE A 3 25.34 8.07 -7.87
CA PHE A 3 24.35 9.01 -7.31
C PHE A 3 23.42 9.54 -8.40
N THR A 4 22.67 8.65 -9.07
CA THR A 4 21.55 9.03 -9.94
C THR A 4 20.37 8.06 -9.79
N LEU A 5 20.06 7.64 -8.57
CA LEU A 5 18.83 6.89 -8.32
C LEU A 5 17.70 7.89 -8.06
N SER A 6 16.59 7.73 -8.79
CA SER A 6 15.34 8.42 -8.46
C SER A 6 14.90 8.06 -7.03
N GLN A 7 14.12 8.90 -6.36
CA GLN A 7 13.64 8.61 -5.01
C GLN A 7 12.91 7.25 -4.93
N ALA A 8 12.18 6.86 -5.97
CA ALA A 8 11.52 5.56 -6.06
C ALA A 8 12.54 4.40 -6.14
N SER A 9 13.64 4.59 -6.87
CA SER A 9 14.72 3.60 -6.96
C SER A 9 15.46 3.44 -5.64
N VAL A 10 15.69 4.54 -4.89
CA VAL A 10 16.25 4.49 -3.53
C VAL A 10 15.33 3.72 -2.60
N LEU A 11 14.03 4.03 -2.60
CA LEU A 11 13.05 3.30 -1.79
C LEU A 11 13.03 1.80 -2.15
N GLY A 12 12.97 1.46 -3.44
CA GLY A 12 12.94 0.09 -3.90
C GLY A 12 14.21 -0.71 -3.55
N ALA A 13 15.38 -0.10 -3.66
CA ALA A 13 16.64 -0.71 -3.24
C ALA A 13 16.70 -0.85 -1.71
N GLY A 14 16.32 0.20 -0.98
CA GLY A 14 16.27 0.22 0.47
C GLY A 14 15.39 -0.89 1.03
N LEU A 15 14.16 -1.05 0.53
CA LEU A 15 13.23 -2.09 0.98
C LEU A 15 13.69 -3.51 0.63
N LYS A 16 14.41 -3.70 -0.48
CA LYS A 16 14.93 -5.02 -0.86
C LYS A 16 16.13 -5.46 -0.03
N CYS A 17 16.96 -4.52 0.40
CA CYS A 17 18.22 -4.81 1.07
C CYS A 17 18.15 -4.65 2.60
N SER A 18 17.04 -4.16 3.14
CA SER A 18 16.90 -3.89 4.57
C SER A 18 16.11 -4.98 5.28
N GLU A 19 16.61 -5.45 6.42
CA GLU A 19 15.88 -6.36 7.30
C GLU A 19 14.74 -5.65 8.05
N TYR A 20 14.86 -4.34 8.24
CA TYR A 20 13.85 -3.51 8.87
C TYR A 20 13.84 -2.10 8.28
N VAL A 21 12.71 -1.42 8.46
CA VAL A 21 12.55 0.02 8.19
C VAL A 21 11.76 0.67 9.30
N HIS A 22 12.14 1.89 9.65
CA HIS A 22 11.35 2.80 10.46
C HIS A 22 10.43 3.62 9.56
N THR A 23 9.25 3.94 10.07
CA THR A 23 8.28 4.77 9.35
C THR A 23 7.65 5.80 10.28
N ASP A 24 7.51 7.04 9.80
CA ASP A 24 6.79 8.11 10.51
C ASP A 24 5.91 8.91 9.53
N ASP A 25 4.79 9.45 10.01
CA ASP A 25 3.87 10.29 9.24
C ASP A 25 3.70 11.65 9.95
N THR A 26 4.46 12.64 9.48
CA THR A 26 4.46 13.99 10.05
C THR A 26 3.56 14.95 9.26
N GLY A 27 2.98 15.93 9.93
CA GLY A 27 2.17 16.96 9.28
C GLY A 27 3.05 17.88 8.43
N ALA A 28 2.72 18.03 7.15
CA ALA A 28 3.40 18.91 6.22
C ALA A 28 2.42 19.98 5.73
N ARG A 29 2.50 21.19 6.29
CA ARG A 29 1.62 22.30 5.89
C ARG A 29 2.30 23.12 4.81
N HIS A 30 1.69 23.21 3.63
CA HIS A 30 2.22 23.99 2.52
C HIS A 30 1.14 24.89 1.94
N SER A 31 1.39 26.19 1.86
CA SER A 31 0.47 27.19 1.29
C SER A 31 -0.95 27.11 1.87
N GLY A 32 -1.04 26.96 3.20
CA GLY A 32 -2.31 26.86 3.93
C GLY A 32 -3.04 25.51 3.82
N LYS A 33 -2.60 24.60 2.96
CA LYS A 33 -3.15 23.24 2.82
C LYS A 33 -2.43 22.27 3.75
N ASN A 34 -3.20 21.42 4.41
CA ASN A 34 -2.66 20.32 5.20
C ASN A 34 -2.23 19.20 4.25
N GLY A 35 -0.99 18.77 4.39
CA GLY A 35 -0.45 17.54 3.81
C GLY A 35 0.23 16.72 4.90
N TYR A 36 0.74 15.57 4.50
CA TYR A 36 1.43 14.62 5.36
C TYR A 36 2.69 14.17 4.64
N CYS A 37 3.81 14.19 5.35
CA CYS A 37 5.08 13.67 4.87
C CYS A 37 5.34 12.31 5.53
N THR A 38 5.34 11.25 4.74
CA THR A 38 5.74 9.92 5.15
C THR A 38 7.26 9.82 5.04
N VAL A 39 7.91 9.46 6.15
CA VAL A 39 9.34 9.14 6.21
C VAL A 39 9.48 7.62 6.28
N ILE A 40 10.31 7.03 5.43
CA ILE A 40 10.65 5.60 5.45
C ILE A 40 12.16 5.47 5.39
N GLY A 41 12.77 4.74 6.32
CA GLY A 41 14.23 4.58 6.30
C GLY A 41 14.82 3.80 7.45
N ASN A 42 16.14 3.67 7.44
CA ASN A 42 16.96 3.11 8.50
C ASN A 42 18.35 3.78 8.46
N GLU A 43 19.37 3.19 9.07
CA GLU A 43 20.74 3.74 9.08
C GLU A 43 21.38 3.86 7.69
N TRP A 44 20.84 3.16 6.68
CA TRP A 44 21.40 3.10 5.32
C TRP A 44 20.72 4.04 4.34
N PHE A 45 19.44 4.37 4.54
CA PHE A 45 18.70 5.26 3.64
C PHE A 45 17.52 5.94 4.33
N THR A 46 17.11 7.08 3.76
CA THR A 46 15.88 7.78 4.14
C THR A 46 15.14 8.23 2.88
N PHE A 47 13.86 7.94 2.83
CA PHE A 47 12.91 8.32 1.79
C PHE A 47 11.80 9.19 2.39
N PHE A 48 11.38 10.21 1.64
CA PHE A 48 10.32 11.14 2.03
C PHE A 48 9.25 11.22 0.93
N ALA A 49 7.97 11.13 1.30
CA ALA A 49 6.86 11.34 0.38
C ALA A 49 5.81 12.26 0.98
N SER A 50 5.49 13.35 0.28
CA SER A 50 4.39 14.24 0.66
C SER A 50 3.10 13.83 -0.03
N THR A 51 2.04 13.64 0.74
CA THR A 51 0.71 13.25 0.27
C THR A 51 -0.38 14.10 0.94
N PRO A 52 -1.55 14.30 0.30
CA PRO A 52 -2.60 15.15 0.87
C PRO A 52 -3.41 14.48 1.99
N ARG A 53 -3.27 13.17 2.23
CA ARG A 53 -4.14 12.41 3.14
C ARG A 53 -3.36 11.43 4.01
N LYS A 54 -3.58 11.47 5.32
CA LYS A 54 -3.12 10.46 6.29
C LYS A 54 -4.13 9.31 6.34
N THR A 55 -3.87 8.27 5.56
CA THR A 55 -4.68 7.04 5.57
C THR A 55 -3.77 5.83 5.43
N ARG A 56 -4.17 4.68 5.99
CA ARG A 56 -3.41 3.43 5.86
C ARG A 56 -3.19 3.03 4.40
N ARG A 57 -4.18 3.24 3.53
CA ARG A 57 -4.07 2.98 2.09
C ARG A 57 -3.01 3.87 1.43
N ASN A 58 -2.96 5.15 1.78
CA ASN A 58 -1.94 6.06 1.28
C ASN A 58 -0.53 5.65 1.73
N PHE A 59 -0.36 5.32 3.01
CA PHE A 59 0.90 4.79 3.54
C PHE A 59 1.35 3.53 2.78
N LEU A 60 0.45 2.54 2.57
CA LEU A 60 0.78 1.32 1.84
C LEU A 60 1.11 1.57 0.37
N SER A 61 0.48 2.57 -0.26
CA SER A 61 0.82 3.00 -1.62
C SER A 61 2.23 3.57 -1.66
N VAL A 62 2.58 4.46 -0.72
CA VAL A 62 3.92 5.05 -0.62
C VAL A 62 4.97 3.98 -0.35
N LEU A 63 4.71 3.05 0.56
CA LEU A 63 5.61 1.93 0.88
C LEU A 63 5.87 1.05 -0.35
N GLN A 64 4.89 0.90 -1.24
CA GLN A 64 5.03 0.17 -2.52
C GLN A 64 5.60 1.05 -3.65
N GLY A 65 6.19 2.21 -3.35
CA GLY A 65 6.74 3.11 -4.36
C GLY A 65 5.69 3.74 -5.28
N ASN A 66 4.47 3.92 -4.79
CA ASN A 66 3.29 4.38 -5.54
C ASN A 66 2.91 3.47 -6.71
N ALA A 67 3.31 2.21 -6.67
CA ALA A 67 2.91 1.16 -7.61
C ALA A 67 2.22 0.01 -6.82
N PRO A 68 1.01 0.25 -6.29
CA PRO A 68 0.34 -0.75 -5.46
C PRO A 68 -0.01 -1.99 -6.28
N ILE A 69 0.17 -3.17 -5.68
CA ILE A 69 -0.25 -4.45 -6.26
C ILE A 69 -1.29 -5.06 -5.33
N TYR A 70 -2.45 -5.39 -5.89
CA TYR A 70 -3.54 -6.03 -5.17
C TYR A 70 -3.52 -7.53 -5.45
N VAL A 71 -3.29 -8.31 -4.39
CA VAL A 71 -3.30 -9.78 -4.41
C VAL A 71 -4.01 -10.27 -3.16
N LEU A 72 -4.80 -11.34 -3.29
CA LEU A 72 -5.38 -12.06 -2.17
C LEU A 72 -4.58 -13.33 -1.94
N ASN A 73 -3.46 -13.22 -1.23
CA ASN A 73 -2.61 -14.37 -0.92
C ASN A 73 -3.14 -15.17 0.28
N GLN A 74 -2.40 -16.20 0.68
CA GLN A 74 -2.79 -17.03 1.82
C GLN A 74 -2.84 -16.25 3.14
N ASP A 75 -1.98 -15.26 3.33
CA ASP A 75 -2.02 -14.39 4.52
C ASP A 75 -3.30 -13.57 4.54
N ALA A 76 -3.74 -13.05 3.39
CA ALA A 76 -5.01 -12.35 3.26
C ALA A 76 -6.19 -13.27 3.59
N HIS A 77 -6.15 -14.54 3.16
CA HIS A 77 -7.17 -15.53 3.55
C HIS A 77 -7.22 -15.72 5.06
N GLN A 78 -6.08 -15.99 5.69
CA GLN A 78 -5.99 -16.20 7.14
C GLN A 78 -6.44 -14.96 7.91
N TYR A 79 -6.02 -13.77 7.47
CA TYR A 79 -6.43 -12.50 8.05
C TYR A 79 -7.94 -12.28 7.92
N LEU A 80 -8.52 -12.46 6.75
CA LEU A 80 -9.97 -12.26 6.57
C LEU A 80 -10.80 -13.31 7.33
N ALA A 81 -10.31 -14.55 7.44
CA ALA A 81 -10.95 -15.59 8.24
C ALA A 81 -10.96 -15.24 9.74
N SER A 82 -9.89 -14.61 10.26
CA SER A 82 -9.86 -14.19 11.67
C SER A 82 -10.85 -13.06 11.98
N TYR A 83 -11.23 -12.27 10.97
CA TYR A 83 -12.22 -11.19 11.09
C TYR A 83 -13.68 -11.65 10.89
N GLN A 84 -13.94 -12.96 10.80
CA GLN A 84 -15.28 -13.53 10.63
C GLN A 84 -16.06 -12.92 9.46
N LEU A 85 -15.37 -12.69 8.33
CA LEU A 85 -16.01 -12.23 7.12
C LEU A 85 -17.13 -13.21 6.72
N ALA A 86 -18.32 -12.68 6.42
CA ALA A 86 -19.48 -13.52 6.08
C ALA A 86 -19.16 -14.47 4.91
N ASP A 87 -19.56 -15.74 5.04
CA ASP A 87 -19.26 -16.80 4.06
C ASP A 87 -19.66 -16.43 2.63
N LYS A 88 -20.74 -15.66 2.48
CA LYS A 88 -21.20 -15.16 1.17
C LYS A 88 -20.15 -14.31 0.43
N HIS A 89 -19.26 -13.64 1.16
CA HIS A 89 -18.15 -12.87 0.60
C HIS A 89 -16.90 -13.72 0.52
N MET A 90 -16.60 -14.51 1.56
CA MET A 90 -15.42 -15.38 1.57
C MET A 90 -15.41 -16.36 0.39
N ASN A 91 -16.55 -16.98 0.08
CA ASN A 91 -16.69 -17.95 -1.00
C ASN A 91 -16.58 -17.34 -2.41
N ARG A 92 -16.62 -16.00 -2.54
CA ARG A 92 -16.49 -15.30 -3.83
C ARG A 92 -15.09 -14.78 -4.09
N LEU A 93 -14.27 -14.67 -3.05
CA LEU A 93 -12.89 -14.25 -3.17
C LEU A 93 -12.05 -15.41 -3.70
N SER A 94 -11.15 -15.12 -4.64
CA SER A 94 -10.18 -16.08 -5.12
C SER A 94 -8.85 -15.81 -4.44
N PHE A 95 -8.37 -16.79 -3.67
CA PHE A 95 -7.09 -16.70 -2.98
C PHE A 95 -5.99 -17.43 -3.77
N GLY A 96 -4.83 -16.80 -3.88
CA GLY A 96 -3.70 -17.31 -4.64
C GLY A 96 -2.63 -16.25 -4.87
N SER A 97 -1.83 -16.44 -5.91
CA SER A 97 -0.76 -15.50 -6.30
C SER A 97 -1.13 -14.61 -7.49
N THR A 98 -2.39 -14.67 -7.95
CA THR A 98 -2.86 -13.89 -9.10
C THR A 98 -2.99 -12.42 -8.73
N VAL A 99 -2.40 -11.56 -9.55
CA VAL A 99 -2.58 -10.10 -9.44
C VAL A 99 -4.00 -9.75 -9.87
N LEU A 100 -4.75 -9.11 -8.97
CA LEU A 100 -6.15 -8.72 -9.16
C LEU A 100 -6.28 -7.26 -9.64
N GLY A 101 -5.24 -6.46 -9.47
CA GLY A 101 -5.18 -5.09 -9.95
C GLY A 101 -3.89 -4.38 -9.54
N ASN A 102 -3.56 -3.32 -10.27
CA ASN A 102 -2.41 -2.45 -10.02
C ASN A 102 -2.83 -1.01 -9.69
N SER A 103 -4.13 -0.78 -9.48
CA SER A 103 -4.69 0.50 -9.06
C SER A 103 -5.89 0.30 -8.14
N PRO A 104 -6.25 1.30 -7.31
CA PRO A 104 -7.47 1.26 -6.50
C PRO A 104 -8.74 1.02 -7.31
N GLU A 105 -8.80 1.53 -8.55
CA GLU A 105 -9.93 1.40 -9.46
C GLU A 105 -10.05 -0.05 -9.95
N GLN A 106 -8.96 -0.67 -10.40
CA GLN A 106 -8.97 -2.07 -10.83
C GLN A 106 -9.32 -3.03 -9.68
N TRP A 107 -8.85 -2.71 -8.47
CA TRP A 107 -9.26 -3.46 -7.28
C TRP A 107 -10.76 -3.33 -7.00
N GLN A 108 -11.32 -2.13 -7.16
CA GLN A 108 -12.74 -1.89 -7.02
C GLN A 108 -13.54 -2.64 -8.10
N ASP A 109 -13.10 -2.60 -9.36
CA ASP A 109 -13.72 -3.33 -10.48
C ASP A 109 -13.73 -4.85 -10.21
N TYR A 110 -12.64 -5.39 -9.67
CA TYR A 110 -12.57 -6.79 -9.25
C TYR A 110 -13.64 -7.11 -8.19
N LEU A 111 -13.74 -6.30 -7.13
CA LEU A 111 -14.74 -6.50 -6.07
C LEU A 111 -16.16 -6.44 -6.62
N GLU A 112 -16.45 -5.50 -7.52
CA GLU A 112 -17.75 -5.37 -8.16
C GLU A 112 -18.08 -6.57 -9.06
N SER A 113 -17.10 -7.09 -9.80
CA SER A 113 -17.26 -8.28 -10.66
C SER A 113 -17.67 -9.53 -9.88
N ILE A 114 -17.26 -9.63 -8.62
CA ILE A 114 -17.66 -10.70 -7.69
C ILE A 114 -18.86 -10.30 -6.80
N GLY A 115 -19.51 -9.18 -7.12
CA GLY A 115 -20.72 -8.72 -6.44
C GLY A 115 -20.49 -8.25 -5.00
N ILE A 116 -19.28 -7.82 -4.67
CA ILE A 116 -18.96 -7.10 -3.43
C ILE A 116 -19.00 -5.60 -3.75
N VAL A 117 -20.18 -5.01 -3.58
CA VAL A 117 -20.43 -3.59 -3.85
C VAL A 117 -20.49 -2.79 -2.55
N GLN A 118 -20.09 -1.53 -2.58
CA GLN A 118 -20.34 -0.63 -1.45
C GLN A 118 -21.85 -0.42 -1.30
N THR A 119 -22.37 -0.70 -0.10
CA THR A 119 -23.72 -0.29 0.27
C THR A 119 -23.72 1.23 0.41
N LYS A 120 -24.62 1.91 -0.32
CA LYS A 120 -24.87 3.34 -0.16
C LYS A 120 -25.38 3.69 1.23
#